data_AF-A0A840FS75-F1
#
_entry.id   AF-A0A840FS75-F1
#
_cell.length_a   1.000
_cell.length_b   1.000
_cell.length_c   1.000
_cell.angle_alpha   90.00
_cell.angle_beta   90.00
_cell.angle_gamma   90.00
#
_symmetry.space_group_name_H-M   'P 1'
#
loop_
_entity.id
_entity.type
_entity.pdbx_description
1 polymer ?
#
loop_
_entity_poly.entity_id
_entity_poly.type
_entity_poly.pdbx_seq_one_letter_code
_entity_poly.pdbx_strand_id
1 'polypeptide(L)'
;MTLAHSIHPDDTPALRKERGAFFTPDEITRFIAQWAIRKADDLVMEPSAGDAAFLVAAVDRLRELAPGSDAQPIVDGVEIHAHSAKVACQRVLSAGGKANVRHSDFFTIEPEPVYDTVIGNPPYIRYQDFSGEARARSREAALRGGVSLTGLASSWAAFTIHSALFLGKGGRLGLVLPAELLSVNYAAPVRRFLFERFRDVQLVLFAEQVFPEAEADVVLLLADGYLEGPANHATIRQARNAAELASLGVGQTWTPADPAGKWTSSLVDPDAVEPLHKLLKDGHFTRLETWGDTTLGIVTGNNKYFTLSPERAKELGLRSKELLRLSPPGSSHLRGLSLSSDMLAKLGREGQATLLFYPSNPPSAEAAAYIADGHRTGVDTAYKCRVRKTWYQVPLVPAADLLLTCMNADTPRLTANEAKARHLNSVHGVYLNATHQELGCELLPLASLNSVTMLHAEMVGRAYGGGILKIEPKEADVWAMPSLALVRARAGALRAVKQPVANLLADGRLLDAVELVDQALLTDIDDLSAQQIAHIRQARAEFMRRRTLRGASGH
;
A
#
# COMPACT_ATOMS: atom_id res chain seq x y z
N MET A 1 1.30 -30.41 28.06
CA MET A 1 0.29 -29.56 28.72
C MET A 1 0.61 -28.13 28.34
N THR A 2 -0.09 -27.61 27.35
CA THR A 2 -0.01 -26.23 26.88
C THR A 2 -0.38 -25.32 28.05
N LEU A 3 0.56 -24.51 28.54
CA LEU A 3 0.26 -23.44 29.48
C LEU A 3 -0.65 -22.46 28.75
N ALA A 4 -1.94 -22.49 29.06
CA ALA A 4 -2.88 -21.46 28.62
C ALA A 4 -2.30 -20.10 29.02
N HIS A 5 -2.14 -19.20 28.04
CA HIS A 5 -1.73 -17.81 28.26
C HIS A 5 -2.64 -17.19 29.33
N SER A 6 -2.16 -17.09 30.57
CA SER A 6 -2.93 -16.44 31.64
C SER A 6 -2.87 -14.94 31.38
N ILE A 7 -3.90 -14.41 30.72
CA ILE A 7 -4.09 -12.99 30.46
C ILE A 7 -4.24 -12.27 31.80
N HIS A 8 -3.29 -11.41 32.15
CA HIS A 8 -3.33 -10.61 33.39
C HIS A 8 -4.39 -9.49 33.26
N PRO A 9 -5.17 -9.17 34.31
CA PRO A 9 -6.23 -8.15 34.27
C PRO A 9 -5.76 -6.74 33.86
N ASP A 10 -4.50 -6.40 34.12
CA ASP A 10 -3.90 -5.10 33.75
C ASP A 10 -3.36 -5.05 32.30
N ASP A 11 -3.35 -6.17 31.58
CA ASP A 11 -2.90 -6.24 30.18
C ASP A 11 -4.11 -6.53 29.29
N THR A 12 -4.96 -5.53 29.12
CA THR A 12 -6.18 -5.66 28.31
C THR A 12 -5.86 -5.68 26.81
N PRO A 13 -6.72 -6.30 25.97
CA PRO A 13 -6.58 -6.23 24.51
C PRO A 13 -6.49 -4.80 23.97
N ALA A 14 -7.20 -3.85 24.60
CA ALA A 14 -7.15 -2.43 24.24
C ALA A 14 -5.76 -1.82 24.49
N LEU A 15 -5.15 -2.11 25.64
CA LEU A 15 -3.81 -1.63 25.95
C LEU A 15 -2.75 -2.32 25.08
N ARG A 16 -2.93 -3.59 24.69
CA ARG A 16 -2.04 -4.28 23.73
C ARG A 16 -2.11 -3.65 22.34
N LYS A 17 -3.33 -3.34 21.89
CA LYS A 17 -3.59 -2.65 20.63
C LYS A 17 -2.98 -1.25 20.60
N GLU A 18 -3.15 -0.47 21.66
CA GLU A 18 -2.55 0.88 21.80
C GLU A 18 -1.01 0.85 21.74
N ARG A 19 -0.41 -0.23 22.24
CA ARG A 19 1.03 -0.44 22.27
C ARG A 19 1.58 -1.15 21.02
N GLY A 20 0.72 -1.60 20.12
CA GLY A 20 1.09 -2.36 18.93
C GLY A 20 1.71 -3.73 19.21
N ALA A 21 1.43 -4.32 20.38
CA ALA A 21 1.98 -5.61 20.81
C ALA A 21 1.04 -6.76 20.39
N PHE A 22 1.53 -7.64 19.53
CA PHE A 22 0.82 -8.84 19.08
C PHE A 22 1.57 -10.09 19.50
N PHE A 23 0.86 -11.08 20.05
CA PHE A 23 1.45 -12.36 20.40
C PHE A 23 1.92 -13.07 19.13
N THR A 24 3.21 -13.40 19.05
CA THR A 24 3.79 -14.05 17.87
C THR A 24 3.66 -15.57 17.99
N PRO A 25 3.00 -16.24 17.01
CA PRO A 25 2.87 -17.70 17.03
C PRO A 25 4.20 -18.43 17.15
N ASP A 26 4.22 -19.53 17.91
CA ASP A 26 5.44 -20.32 18.18
C ASP A 26 6.09 -20.85 16.90
N GLU A 27 5.30 -21.13 15.86
CA GLU A 27 5.81 -21.56 14.57
C GLU A 27 6.68 -20.49 13.91
N ILE A 28 6.30 -19.21 14.03
CA ILE A 28 7.08 -18.09 13.49
C ILE A 28 8.35 -17.87 14.32
N THR A 29 8.23 -17.82 15.64
CA THR A 29 9.39 -17.56 16.52
C THR A 29 10.45 -18.63 16.35
N ARG A 30 10.04 -19.90 16.33
CA ARG A 30 10.93 -21.04 16.08
C ARG A 30 11.56 -20.99 14.69
N PHE A 31 10.78 -20.72 13.65
CA PHE A 31 11.29 -20.65 12.28
C PHE A 31 12.39 -19.60 12.14
N ILE A 32 12.16 -18.38 12.64
CA ILE A 32 13.15 -17.30 12.59
C ILE A 32 14.37 -17.63 13.44
N ALA A 33 14.18 -18.14 14.67
CA ALA A 33 15.28 -18.52 15.54
C ALA A 33 16.17 -19.60 14.91
N GLN A 34 15.56 -20.63 14.29
CA GLN A 34 16.30 -21.70 13.61
C GLN A 34 17.09 -21.20 12.39
N TRP A 35 16.54 -20.24 11.64
CA TRP A 35 17.23 -19.63 10.50
C TRP A 35 18.39 -18.72 10.94
N ALA A 36 18.17 -17.93 12.00
CA ALA A 36 19.09 -16.89 12.43
C ALA A 36 20.21 -17.39 13.33
N ILE A 37 19.93 -18.35 14.23
CA ILE A 37 20.92 -18.88 15.19
C ILE A 37 21.55 -20.14 14.61
N ARG A 38 22.84 -20.02 14.29
CA ARG A 38 23.61 -21.03 13.54
C ARG A 38 24.65 -21.71 14.41
N LYS A 39 25.07 -21.09 15.51
CA LYS A 39 26.04 -21.65 16.46
C LYS A 39 25.52 -21.55 17.89
N ALA A 40 26.02 -22.43 18.76
CA ALA A 40 25.63 -22.47 20.17
C ALA A 40 26.15 -21.27 20.98
N ASP A 41 27.13 -20.53 20.45
CA ASP A 41 27.74 -19.35 21.04
C ASP A 41 27.32 -18.04 20.35
N ASP A 42 26.35 -18.08 19.42
CA ASP A 42 25.80 -16.87 18.80
C ASP A 42 25.18 -15.95 19.87
N LEU A 43 25.55 -14.67 19.87
CA LEU A 43 24.93 -13.65 20.73
C LEU A 43 23.59 -13.18 20.14
N VAL A 44 22.53 -13.31 20.92
CA VAL A 44 21.14 -13.07 20.49
C VAL A 44 20.51 -11.88 21.23
N MET A 45 19.90 -10.96 20.47
CA MET A 45 19.12 -9.85 21.01
C MET A 45 17.69 -9.80 20.47
N GLU A 46 16.73 -9.47 21.32
CA GLU A 46 15.37 -9.05 20.93
C GLU A 46 15.12 -7.57 21.28
N PRO A 47 14.85 -6.69 20.30
CA PRO A 47 14.77 -5.24 20.52
C PRO A 47 13.46 -4.78 21.17
N SER A 48 12.45 -5.64 21.22
CA SER A 48 11.12 -5.39 21.77
C SER A 48 10.54 -6.68 22.34
N ALA A 49 11.10 -7.09 23.49
CA ALA A 49 10.98 -8.47 23.98
C ALA A 49 9.56 -8.89 24.35
N GLY A 50 8.65 -7.97 24.69
CA GLY A 50 7.29 -8.31 25.06
C GLY A 50 7.27 -9.35 26.19
N ASP A 51 6.60 -10.47 25.92
CA ASP A 51 6.53 -11.63 26.82
C ASP A 51 7.60 -12.70 26.54
N ALA A 52 8.65 -12.38 25.77
CA ALA A 52 9.82 -13.21 25.44
C ALA A 52 9.56 -14.40 24.51
N ALA A 53 8.57 -14.35 23.63
CA ALA A 53 8.33 -15.44 22.67
C ALA A 53 9.57 -15.76 21.79
N PHE A 54 10.30 -14.74 21.30
CA PHE A 54 11.54 -14.99 20.54
C PHE A 54 12.72 -15.36 21.42
N LEU A 55 12.91 -14.72 22.58
CA LEU A 55 13.98 -15.11 23.51
C LEU A 55 13.86 -16.58 23.97
N VAL A 56 12.64 -17.07 24.21
CA VAL A 56 12.40 -18.49 24.53
C VAL A 56 12.80 -19.39 23.35
N ALA A 57 12.35 -19.08 22.13
CA ALA A 57 12.72 -19.83 20.94
C ALA A 57 14.25 -19.80 20.67
N ALA A 58 14.92 -18.70 21.00
CA ALA A 58 16.37 -18.59 20.91
C ALA A 58 17.08 -19.50 21.91
N VAL A 59 16.62 -19.56 23.17
CA VAL A 59 17.16 -20.48 24.17
C VAL A 59 17.01 -21.93 23.72
N ASP A 60 15.83 -22.32 23.25
CA ASP A 60 15.59 -23.67 22.74
C ASP A 60 16.58 -24.01 21.63
N ARG A 61 16.76 -23.09 20.66
CA ARG A 61 17.69 -23.28 19.54
C ARG A 61 19.16 -23.36 19.96
N LEU A 62 19.60 -22.52 20.88
CA LEU A 62 20.98 -22.55 21.39
C LEU A 62 21.27 -23.88 22.11
N ARG A 63 20.30 -24.39 22.87
CA ARG A 63 20.39 -25.69 23.54
C ARG A 63 20.43 -26.85 22.54
N GLU A 64 19.62 -26.81 21.47
CA GLU A 64 19.67 -27.79 20.38
C GLU A 64 21.05 -27.87 19.72
N LEU A 65 21.74 -26.73 19.59
CA LEU A 65 23.06 -26.64 18.95
C LEU A 65 24.23 -27.08 19.85
N ALA A 66 24.00 -27.22 21.17
CA ALA A 66 24.98 -27.71 22.14
C ALA A 66 24.43 -28.87 22.97
N PRO A 67 24.13 -30.04 22.34
CA PRO A 67 23.62 -31.19 23.06
C PRO A 67 24.64 -31.66 24.11
N GLY A 68 24.21 -31.74 25.37
CA GLY A 68 25.05 -32.18 26.49
C GLY A 68 25.80 -31.07 27.23
N SER A 69 25.61 -29.80 26.86
CA SER A 69 26.08 -28.67 27.66
C SER A 69 25.14 -28.40 28.84
N ASP A 70 25.69 -28.30 30.04
CA ASP A 70 24.96 -27.85 31.24
C ASP A 70 24.90 -26.30 31.32
N ALA A 71 25.56 -25.59 30.40
CA ALA A 71 25.56 -24.14 30.38
C ALA A 71 24.17 -23.61 29.98
N GLN A 72 23.65 -22.67 30.76
CA GLN A 72 22.43 -21.94 30.43
C GLN A 72 22.75 -20.87 29.38
N PRO A 73 22.13 -20.89 28.19
CA PRO A 73 22.32 -19.84 27.20
C PRO A 73 21.91 -18.49 27.75
N ILE A 74 22.62 -17.44 27.37
CA ILE A 74 22.30 -16.05 27.72
C ILE A 74 21.71 -15.38 26.50
N VAL A 75 20.59 -14.68 26.68
CA VAL A 75 19.93 -13.90 25.63
C VAL A 75 19.60 -12.50 26.14
N ASP A 76 19.74 -11.50 25.30
CA ASP A 76 19.55 -10.08 25.65
C ASP A 76 18.24 -9.54 25.07
N GLY A 77 17.58 -8.65 25.80
CA GLY A 77 16.33 -8.06 25.35
C GLY A 77 16.14 -6.63 25.80
N VAL A 78 15.29 -5.88 25.10
CA VAL A 78 14.81 -4.57 25.55
C VAL A 78 13.29 -4.58 25.58
N GLU A 79 12.72 -4.08 26.66
CA GLU A 79 11.27 -4.00 26.83
C GLU A 79 10.89 -2.70 27.54
N ILE A 80 9.95 -1.95 26.96
CA ILE A 80 9.57 -0.63 27.48
C ILE A 80 8.63 -0.72 28.69
N HIS A 81 8.03 -1.89 28.94
CA HIS A 81 7.12 -2.14 30.06
C HIS A 81 7.74 -3.04 31.12
N ALA A 82 7.90 -2.48 32.33
CA ALA A 82 8.49 -3.18 33.47
C ALA A 82 7.83 -4.54 33.81
N HIS A 83 6.51 -4.68 33.63
CA HIS A 83 5.83 -5.96 33.88
C HIS A 83 6.20 -7.02 32.83
N SER A 84 6.09 -6.68 31.54
CA SER A 84 6.48 -7.55 30.44
C SER A 84 7.95 -7.97 30.54
N ALA A 85 8.84 -7.04 30.90
CA ALA A 85 10.26 -7.34 31.13
C ALA A 85 10.47 -8.40 32.24
N LYS A 86 9.70 -8.34 33.33
CA LYS A 86 9.75 -9.35 34.41
C LYS A 86 9.24 -10.71 33.94
N VAL A 87 8.12 -10.73 33.22
CA VAL A 87 7.54 -11.95 32.65
C VAL A 87 8.51 -12.59 31.65
N ALA A 88 9.14 -11.77 30.81
CA ALA A 88 10.16 -12.19 29.85
C ALA A 88 11.31 -12.95 30.54
N CYS A 89 11.89 -12.38 31.60
CA CYS A 89 12.95 -13.03 32.37
C CYS A 89 12.50 -14.38 32.98
N GLN A 90 11.27 -14.46 33.51
CA GLN A 90 10.73 -15.70 34.09
C GLN A 90 10.53 -16.80 33.03
N ARG A 91 10.03 -16.43 31.85
CA ARG A 91 9.81 -17.39 30.76
C ARG A 91 11.13 -17.92 30.20
N VAL A 92 12.12 -17.07 30.01
CA VAL A 92 13.47 -17.49 29.59
C VAL A 92 14.12 -18.41 30.63
N LEU A 93 13.97 -18.11 31.92
CA LEU A 93 14.47 -18.99 32.99
C LEU A 93 13.77 -20.36 32.96
N SER A 94 12.47 -20.38 32.72
CA SER A 94 11.68 -21.61 32.62
C SER A 94 12.05 -22.47 31.41
N ALA A 95 12.51 -21.84 30.32
CA ALA A 95 13.07 -22.52 29.15
C ALA A 95 14.52 -23.01 29.35
N GLY A 96 15.12 -22.74 30.52
CA GLY A 96 16.48 -23.19 30.84
C GLY A 96 17.59 -22.27 30.35
N GLY A 97 17.29 -20.99 30.11
CA GLY A 97 18.27 -19.94 29.78
C GLY A 97 18.35 -18.86 30.86
N LYS A 98 19.13 -17.81 30.58
CA LYS A 98 19.21 -16.57 31.36
C LYS A 98 18.92 -15.39 30.46
N ALA A 99 18.07 -14.47 30.91
CA ALA A 99 17.75 -13.26 30.17
C ALA A 99 18.38 -12.02 30.80
N ASN A 100 18.96 -11.17 29.96
CA ASN A 100 19.34 -9.81 30.30
C ASN A 100 18.34 -8.83 29.65
N VAL A 101 17.14 -8.70 30.23
CA VAL A 101 16.12 -7.77 29.69
C VAL A 101 16.27 -6.39 30.31
N ARG A 102 16.61 -5.40 29.49
CA ARG A 102 16.70 -3.99 29.89
C ARG A 102 15.31 -3.35 29.82
N HIS A 103 14.82 -2.81 30.93
CA HIS A 103 13.60 -2.00 30.94
C HIS A 103 13.89 -0.59 30.42
N SER A 104 13.65 -0.34 29.13
CA SER A 104 13.95 0.93 28.49
C SER A 104 13.19 1.13 27.17
N ASP A 105 13.15 2.38 26.68
CA ASP A 105 12.84 2.64 25.28
C ASP A 105 14.05 2.23 24.41
N PHE A 106 13.84 1.28 23.50
CA PHE A 106 14.89 0.76 22.62
C PHE A 106 15.63 1.85 21.84
N PHE A 107 14.95 2.92 21.44
CA PHE A 107 15.58 4.02 20.69
C PHE A 107 16.55 4.87 21.52
N THR A 108 16.51 4.74 22.85
CA THR A 108 17.45 5.39 23.78
C THR A 108 18.70 4.56 24.04
N ILE A 109 18.71 3.28 23.64
CA ILE A 109 19.87 2.42 23.79
C ILE A 109 20.82 2.68 22.64
N GLU A 110 22.06 3.05 22.96
CA GLU A 110 23.10 3.23 21.96
C GLU A 110 23.51 1.86 21.38
N PRO A 111 23.61 1.72 20.05
CA PRO A 111 23.98 0.45 19.44
C PRO A 111 25.41 0.04 19.75
N GLU A 112 25.57 -1.21 20.19
CA GLU A 112 26.85 -1.88 20.30
C GLU A 112 26.86 -3.03 19.27
N PRO A 113 27.73 -3.00 18.24
CA PRO A 113 27.70 -3.96 17.13
C PRO A 113 28.37 -5.28 17.52
N VAL A 114 27.83 -5.95 18.54
CA VAL A 114 28.40 -7.16 19.15
C VAL A 114 27.56 -8.41 18.90
N TYR A 115 26.30 -8.27 18.48
CA TYR A 115 25.39 -9.40 18.34
C TYR A 115 25.57 -10.11 17.00
N ASP A 116 25.52 -11.44 17.03
CA ASP A 116 25.50 -12.27 15.82
C ASP A 116 24.12 -12.28 15.18
N THR A 117 23.07 -12.15 16.00
CA THR A 117 21.70 -12.12 15.50
C THR A 117 20.79 -11.22 16.33
N VAL A 118 19.91 -10.51 15.62
CA VAL A 118 18.80 -9.75 16.19
C VAL A 118 17.51 -10.33 15.61
N ILE A 119 16.61 -10.79 16.49
CA ILE A 119 15.33 -11.38 16.10
C ILE A 119 14.18 -10.70 16.85
N GLY A 120 12.98 -10.67 16.28
CA GLY A 120 11.83 -10.13 17.01
C GLY A 120 10.62 -9.72 16.16
N ASN A 121 9.62 -9.17 16.84
CA ASN A 121 8.45 -8.55 16.22
C ASN A 121 8.33 -7.09 16.69
N PRO A 122 8.87 -6.11 15.93
CA PRO A 122 8.78 -4.70 16.29
C PRO A 122 7.34 -4.20 16.42
N PRO A 123 7.05 -3.18 17.25
CA PRO A 123 5.70 -2.64 17.38
C PRO A 123 5.23 -1.88 16.12
N TYR A 124 3.95 -2.00 15.75
CA TYR A 124 3.35 -1.40 14.54
C TYR A 124 2.51 -0.14 14.84
N ILE A 125 3.11 0.86 15.49
CA ILE A 125 2.40 2.09 15.90
C ILE A 125 2.29 3.03 14.70
N ARG A 126 1.07 3.47 14.38
CA ARG A 126 0.80 4.39 13.25
C ARG A 126 1.24 5.81 13.59
N TYR A 127 1.55 6.60 12.56
CA TYR A 127 2.05 7.96 12.71
C TYR A 127 1.10 8.93 13.44
N GLN A 128 -0.20 8.62 13.51
CA GLN A 128 -1.20 9.44 14.19
C GLN A 128 -1.08 9.28 15.72
N ASP A 129 -0.75 8.08 16.17
CA ASP A 129 -0.58 7.72 17.57
C ASP A 129 0.89 7.89 18.02
N PHE A 130 1.81 7.98 17.05
CA PHE A 130 3.23 8.20 17.27
C PHE A 130 3.62 9.67 17.11
N SER A 131 3.57 10.42 18.21
CA SER A 131 3.83 11.87 18.26
C SER A 131 4.87 12.25 19.32
N GLY A 132 5.30 13.53 19.31
CA GLY A 132 6.21 14.07 20.32
C GLY A 132 7.63 13.50 20.30
N GLU A 133 8.21 13.34 21.49
CA GLU A 133 9.62 12.94 21.70
C GLU A 133 9.92 11.52 21.21
N ALA A 134 9.03 10.56 21.44
CA ALA A 134 9.22 9.17 21.00
C ALA A 134 9.47 9.09 19.48
N ARG A 135 8.74 9.93 18.71
CA ARG A 135 8.93 10.04 17.27
C ARG A 135 10.25 10.70 16.89
N ALA A 136 10.68 11.74 17.61
CA ALA A 136 11.99 12.34 17.38
C ALA A 136 13.11 11.31 17.58
N ARG A 137 13.07 10.56 18.70
CA ARG A 137 14.06 9.51 19.02
C ARG A 137 14.13 8.42 17.96
N SER A 138 13.00 7.91 17.49
CA SER A 138 12.99 6.87 16.44
C SER A 138 13.62 7.35 15.12
N ARG A 139 13.41 8.63 14.75
CA ARG A 139 13.98 9.20 13.53
C ARG A 139 15.47 9.43 13.67
N GLU A 140 15.91 9.86 14.85
CA GLU A 140 17.33 9.98 15.18
C GLU A 140 18.03 8.61 15.14
N ALA A 141 17.40 7.58 15.72
CA ALA A 141 17.90 6.21 15.68
C ALA A 141 18.05 5.67 14.24
N ALA A 142 17.04 5.88 13.39
CA ALA A 142 17.14 5.53 11.97
C ALA A 142 18.22 6.35 11.24
N LEU A 143 18.37 7.64 11.59
CA LEU A 143 19.36 8.53 10.99
C LEU A 143 20.80 8.12 11.34
N ARG A 144 21.06 7.57 12.53
CA ARG A 144 22.35 6.95 12.89
C ARG A 144 22.73 5.83 11.92
N GLY A 145 21.73 5.08 11.42
CA GLY A 145 21.93 4.08 10.35
C GLY A 145 22.01 4.64 8.93
N GLY A 146 21.98 5.97 8.77
CA GLY A 146 21.99 6.65 7.47
C GLY A 146 20.62 6.75 6.80
N VAL A 147 19.53 6.45 7.52
CA VAL A 147 18.18 6.38 6.94
C VAL A 147 17.31 7.53 7.42
N SER A 148 16.92 8.40 6.48
CA SER A 148 16.00 9.51 6.74
C SER A 148 14.53 9.07 6.61
N LEU A 149 13.84 8.93 7.74
CA LEU A 149 12.41 8.61 7.78
C LEU A 149 11.52 9.86 7.77
N THR A 150 10.41 9.78 7.03
CA THR A 150 9.38 10.82 6.99
C THR A 150 8.50 10.77 8.24
N GLY A 151 7.73 11.85 8.44
CA GLY A 151 6.76 11.91 9.52
C GLY A 151 5.58 10.95 9.44
N LEU A 152 5.42 10.24 8.31
CA LEU A 152 4.35 9.26 8.10
C LEU A 152 4.79 7.83 8.42
N ALA A 153 6.07 7.63 8.76
CA ALA A 153 6.60 6.30 9.02
C ALA A 153 6.06 5.72 10.32
N SER A 154 5.67 4.44 10.26
CA SER A 154 5.35 3.65 11.46
C SER A 154 6.64 3.26 12.20
N SER A 155 6.53 2.98 13.50
CA SER A 155 7.66 2.65 14.38
C SER A 155 8.52 1.48 13.89
N TRP A 156 7.92 0.45 13.27
CA TRP A 156 8.65 -0.73 12.77
C TRP A 156 9.81 -0.35 11.83
N ALA A 157 9.67 0.74 11.07
CA ALA A 157 10.69 1.19 10.13
C ALA A 157 11.96 1.60 10.86
N ALA A 158 11.83 2.42 11.91
CA ALA A 158 12.97 2.83 12.72
C ALA A 158 13.54 1.66 13.54
N PHE A 159 12.69 0.79 14.08
CA PHE A 159 13.13 -0.42 14.78
C PHE A 159 13.98 -1.32 13.89
N THR A 160 13.59 -1.51 12.62
CA THR A 160 14.33 -2.34 11.66
C THR A 160 15.74 -1.80 11.45
N ILE A 161 15.88 -0.49 11.23
CA ILE A 161 17.19 0.15 11.03
C ILE A 161 18.02 0.09 12.31
N HIS A 162 17.46 0.51 13.44
CA HIS A 162 18.17 0.57 14.71
C HIS A 162 18.62 -0.82 15.17
N SER A 163 17.79 -1.86 14.96
CA SER A 163 18.13 -3.27 15.24
C SER A 163 19.36 -3.73 14.47
N ALA A 164 19.48 -3.37 13.19
CA ALA A 164 20.64 -3.73 12.39
C ALA A 164 21.95 -3.11 12.92
N LEU A 165 21.90 -1.98 13.62
CA LEU A 165 23.09 -1.33 14.18
C LEU A 165 23.72 -2.08 15.35
N PHE A 166 22.98 -3.01 15.98
CA PHE A 166 23.50 -3.90 17.04
C PHE A 166 24.23 -5.12 16.48
N LEU A 167 24.12 -5.37 15.17
CA LEU A 167 24.77 -6.52 14.54
C LEU A 167 26.26 -6.26 14.31
N GLY A 168 27.07 -7.26 14.62
CA GLY A 168 28.44 -7.35 14.12
C GLY A 168 28.46 -7.56 12.60
N LYS A 169 29.64 -7.40 11.99
CA LYS A 169 29.83 -7.75 10.57
C LYS A 169 29.54 -9.23 10.36
N GLY A 170 28.73 -9.55 9.34
CA GLY A 170 28.26 -10.91 9.08
C GLY A 170 27.01 -11.32 9.87
N GLY A 171 26.48 -10.42 10.70
CA GLY A 171 25.31 -10.68 11.54
C GLY A 171 24.00 -10.84 10.76
N ARG A 172 22.98 -11.36 11.45
CA ARG A 172 21.69 -11.79 10.89
C ARG A 172 20.52 -11.05 11.54
N LEU A 173 19.58 -10.59 10.72
CA LEU A 173 18.37 -9.88 11.16
C LEU A 173 17.13 -10.69 10.77
N GLY A 174 16.36 -11.15 11.75
CA GLY A 174 15.13 -11.90 11.54
C GLY A 174 13.92 -11.22 12.17
N LEU A 175 13.09 -10.54 11.38
CA LEU A 175 11.98 -9.74 11.91
C LEU A 175 10.62 -10.12 11.34
N VAL A 176 9.58 -10.02 12.16
CA VAL A 176 8.18 -9.99 11.70
C VAL A 176 7.80 -8.53 11.43
N LEU A 177 7.55 -8.19 10.17
CA LEU A 177 7.24 -6.83 9.75
C LEU A 177 5.85 -6.76 9.10
N PRO A 178 5.19 -5.59 9.10
CA PRO A 178 3.95 -5.46 8.36
C PRO A 178 4.22 -5.51 6.85
N ALA A 179 3.26 -6.04 6.08
CA ALA A 179 3.31 -6.08 4.62
C ALA A 179 3.39 -4.66 3.99
N GLU A 180 3.19 -3.61 4.78
CA GLU A 180 3.54 -2.23 4.44
C GLU A 180 4.97 -2.12 3.86
N LEU A 181 5.93 -2.91 4.35
CA LEU A 181 7.29 -3.00 3.80
C LEU A 181 7.29 -3.11 2.27
N LEU A 182 6.35 -3.88 1.70
CA LEU A 182 6.30 -4.16 0.27
C LEU A 182 5.82 -2.96 -0.57
N SER A 183 5.00 -2.07 -0.03
CA SER A 183 4.19 -1.18 -0.88
C SER A 183 4.11 0.28 -0.42
N VAL A 184 4.35 0.59 0.86
CA VAL A 184 4.23 1.98 1.33
C VAL A 184 5.44 2.79 0.91
N ASN A 185 5.20 4.07 0.61
CA ASN A 185 6.24 4.97 0.10
C ASN A 185 7.27 5.33 1.15
N TYR A 186 6.88 5.46 2.43
CA TYR A 186 7.83 5.82 3.49
C TYR A 186 8.85 4.71 3.78
N ALA A 187 8.57 3.47 3.35
CA ALA A 187 9.47 2.32 3.52
C ALA A 187 10.57 2.27 2.45
N ALA A 188 10.53 3.13 1.41
CA ALA A 188 11.54 3.19 0.37
C ALA A 188 13.00 3.24 0.88
N PRO A 189 13.37 4.12 1.85
CA PRO A 189 14.72 4.13 2.37
C PRO A 189 15.05 2.93 3.26
N VAL A 190 14.06 2.26 3.86
CA VAL A 190 14.27 1.01 4.61
C VAL A 190 14.61 -0.14 3.65
N ARG A 191 13.86 -0.27 2.55
CA ARG A 191 14.10 -1.27 1.51
C ARG A 191 15.49 -1.11 0.88
N ARG A 192 15.88 0.14 0.58
CA ARG A 192 17.24 0.46 0.11
C ARG A 192 18.30 0.04 1.12
N PHE A 193 18.12 0.41 2.40
CA PHE A 193 19.06 0.04 3.46
C PHE A 193 19.28 -1.47 3.54
N LEU A 194 18.21 -2.27 3.46
CA LEU A 194 18.32 -3.74 3.52
C LEU A 194 19.20 -4.28 2.38
N PHE A 195 18.99 -3.83 1.15
CA PHE A 195 19.79 -4.25 0.00
C PHE A 195 21.23 -3.73 0.06
N GLU A 196 21.46 -2.51 0.52
CA GLU A 196 22.81 -1.93 0.60
C GLU A 196 23.66 -2.56 1.72
N ARG A 197 23.04 -2.93 2.84
CA ARG A 197 23.77 -3.35 4.05
C ARG A 197 23.92 -4.85 4.18
N PHE A 198 23.02 -5.66 3.64
CA PHE A 198 23.07 -7.11 3.79
C PHE A 198 23.52 -7.78 2.50
N ARG A 199 24.21 -8.92 2.62
CA ARG A 199 24.60 -9.77 1.48
C ARG A 199 23.40 -10.49 0.87
N ASP A 200 22.51 -10.97 1.73
CA ASP A 200 21.33 -11.75 1.34
C ASP A 200 20.09 -11.19 2.05
N VAL A 201 18.98 -11.09 1.31
CA VAL A 201 17.68 -10.66 1.82
C VAL A 201 16.64 -11.69 1.38
N GLN A 202 15.86 -12.20 2.32
CA GLN A 202 14.75 -13.11 2.03
C GLN A 202 13.46 -12.61 2.66
N LEU A 203 12.36 -12.88 1.97
CA LEU A 203 11.01 -12.56 2.42
C LEU A 203 10.17 -13.82 2.44
N VAL A 204 9.53 -14.09 3.57
CA VAL A 204 8.49 -15.12 3.66
C VAL A 204 7.13 -14.44 3.72
N LEU A 205 6.30 -14.74 2.74
CA LEU A 205 4.99 -14.15 2.51
C LEU A 205 3.90 -15.17 2.80
N PHE A 206 2.79 -14.71 3.37
CA PHE A 206 1.66 -15.56 3.70
C PHE A 206 0.46 -15.30 2.79
N ALA A 207 -0.22 -16.37 2.37
CA ALA A 207 -1.47 -16.27 1.63
C ALA A 207 -2.67 -15.97 2.55
N GLU A 208 -2.61 -16.44 3.79
CA GLU A 208 -3.60 -16.26 4.85
C GLU A 208 -3.06 -15.37 5.97
N GLN A 209 -3.97 -14.74 6.71
CA GLN A 209 -3.62 -13.93 7.86
C GLN A 209 -3.07 -14.82 8.98
N VAL A 210 -1.87 -14.50 9.45
CA VAL A 210 -1.16 -15.32 10.45
C VAL A 210 -1.50 -14.93 11.90
N PHE A 211 -1.94 -13.70 12.09
CA PHE A 211 -2.31 -13.15 13.40
C PHE A 211 -3.81 -12.87 13.41
N PRO A 212 -4.64 -13.70 14.06
CA PRO A 212 -6.09 -13.53 14.07
C PRO A 212 -6.54 -12.18 14.64
N GLU A 213 -5.77 -11.62 15.57
CA GLU A 213 -6.08 -10.35 16.26
C GLU A 213 -5.45 -9.12 15.60
N ALA A 214 -4.58 -9.29 14.58
CA ALA A 214 -3.91 -8.17 13.93
C ALA A 214 -4.76 -7.58 12.81
N GLU A 215 -4.79 -6.25 12.67
CA GLU A 215 -5.41 -5.60 11.51
C GLU A 215 -4.48 -5.53 10.28
N ALA A 216 -3.25 -6.04 10.39
CA ALA A 216 -2.20 -5.89 9.39
C ALA A 216 -1.65 -7.25 8.95
N ASP A 217 -1.54 -7.44 7.63
CA ASP A 217 -0.78 -8.53 7.03
C ASP A 217 0.70 -8.42 7.43
N VAL A 218 1.37 -9.56 7.58
CA VAL A 218 2.79 -9.63 7.95
C VAL A 218 3.64 -10.27 6.86
N VAL A 219 4.94 -9.95 6.89
CA VAL A 219 6.01 -10.58 6.12
C VAL A 219 7.14 -10.92 7.10
N LEU A 220 7.76 -12.08 6.92
CA LEU A 220 9.01 -12.37 7.65
C LEU A 220 10.17 -11.85 6.82
N LEU A 221 10.96 -10.95 7.40
CA LEU A 221 12.21 -10.46 6.84
C LEU A 221 13.36 -11.28 7.43
N LEU A 222 14.17 -11.88 6.55
CA LEU A 222 15.37 -12.62 6.91
C LEU A 222 16.56 -12.01 6.16
N ALA A 223 17.40 -11.22 6.81
CA ALA A 223 18.54 -10.56 6.18
C ALA A 223 19.88 -11.04 6.79
N ASP A 224 20.80 -11.53 5.95
CA ASP A 224 22.06 -12.16 6.36
C ASP A 224 23.27 -11.41 5.79
N GLY A 225 24.38 -11.46 6.52
CA GLY A 225 25.63 -10.81 6.13
C GLY A 225 25.57 -9.30 6.29
N TYR A 226 25.21 -8.80 7.48
CA TYR A 226 25.24 -7.37 7.75
C TYR A 226 26.65 -6.77 7.51
N LEU A 227 26.72 -5.65 6.81
CA LEU A 227 27.94 -5.02 6.27
C LEU A 227 28.75 -5.89 5.28
N GLU A 228 28.10 -6.86 4.65
CA GLU A 228 28.66 -7.68 3.57
C GLU A 228 27.87 -7.54 2.24
N GLY A 229 26.96 -6.55 2.18
CA GLY A 229 26.24 -6.17 0.98
C GLY A 229 27.09 -5.48 -0.10
N PRO A 230 26.47 -5.08 -1.23
CA PRO A 230 25.03 -5.08 -1.45
C PRO A 230 24.48 -6.44 -1.90
N ALA A 231 23.24 -6.75 -1.50
CA ALA A 231 22.43 -7.80 -2.11
C ALA A 231 22.02 -7.37 -3.52
N ASN A 232 22.15 -8.26 -4.50
CA ASN A 232 21.70 -7.99 -5.87
C ASN A 232 20.26 -8.46 -6.13
N HIS A 233 19.77 -9.39 -5.32
CA HIS A 233 18.44 -9.97 -5.42
C HIS A 233 17.93 -10.30 -4.01
N ALA A 234 16.64 -10.58 -3.89
CA ALA A 234 16.08 -11.20 -2.70
C ALA A 234 15.45 -12.55 -3.03
N THR A 235 15.41 -13.43 -2.04
CA THR A 235 14.75 -14.73 -2.13
C THR A 235 13.33 -14.63 -1.59
N ILE A 236 12.34 -14.93 -2.42
CA ILE A 236 10.93 -14.84 -2.07
C ILE A 236 10.38 -16.24 -1.82
N ARG A 237 9.75 -16.38 -0.67
CA ARG A 237 9.22 -17.63 -0.16
C ARG A 237 7.74 -17.42 0.13
N GLN A 238 6.90 -18.34 -0.34
CA GLN A 238 5.46 -18.29 -0.08
C GLN A 238 5.07 -19.46 0.81
N ALA A 239 4.34 -19.15 1.87
CA ALA A 239 3.65 -20.11 2.71
C ALA A 239 2.16 -19.79 2.70
N ARG A 240 1.29 -20.78 2.87
CA ARG A 240 -0.12 -20.50 3.04
C ARG A 240 -0.39 -19.82 4.39
N ASN A 241 0.15 -20.39 5.47
CA ASN A 241 0.02 -19.95 6.85
C ASN A 241 1.26 -20.37 7.67
N ALA A 242 1.27 -20.10 8.98
CA ALA A 242 2.41 -20.40 9.85
C ALA A 242 2.76 -21.89 9.94
N ALA A 243 1.79 -22.80 9.78
CA ALA A 243 2.04 -24.24 9.89
C ALA A 243 2.92 -24.78 8.76
N GLU A 244 2.92 -24.13 7.59
CA GLU A 244 3.74 -24.53 6.43
C GLU A 244 5.19 -24.02 6.49
N LEU A 245 5.56 -23.23 7.51
CA LEU A 245 6.93 -22.74 7.69
C LEU A 245 7.97 -23.87 7.81
N ALA A 246 7.59 -25.00 8.37
CA ALA A 246 8.47 -26.17 8.54
C ALA A 246 8.77 -26.91 7.23
N SER A 247 7.91 -26.78 6.21
CA SER A 247 8.01 -27.49 4.93
C SER A 247 8.28 -26.55 3.77
N LEU A 248 8.90 -25.40 4.04
CA LEU A 248 8.97 -24.32 3.07
C LEU A 248 9.90 -24.69 1.91
N GLY A 249 9.35 -24.61 0.69
CA GLY A 249 10.06 -24.96 -0.54
C GLY A 249 11.25 -24.05 -0.85
N VAL A 250 11.97 -24.38 -1.92
CA VAL A 250 13.02 -23.51 -2.46
C VAL A 250 12.39 -22.17 -2.84
N GLY A 251 12.96 -21.08 -2.32
CA GLY A 251 12.49 -19.74 -2.63
C GLY A 251 12.82 -19.34 -4.07
N GLN A 252 12.06 -18.41 -4.60
CA GLN A 252 12.27 -17.85 -5.93
C GLN A 252 13.16 -16.61 -5.85
N THR A 253 14.14 -16.51 -6.73
CA THR A 253 14.96 -15.30 -6.86
C THR A 253 14.14 -14.19 -7.49
N TRP A 254 14.11 -13.03 -6.84
CA TRP A 254 13.48 -11.82 -7.34
C TRP A 254 14.48 -10.65 -7.31
N THR A 255 14.55 -9.91 -8.42
CA THR A 255 15.45 -8.76 -8.56
C THR A 255 14.60 -7.48 -8.71
N PRO A 256 14.68 -6.52 -7.78
CA PRO A 256 14.02 -5.24 -7.96
C PRO A 256 14.68 -4.42 -9.07
N ALA A 257 13.87 -3.67 -9.84
CA ALA A 257 14.40 -2.64 -10.74
C ALA A 257 15.05 -1.47 -9.98
N ASP A 258 14.47 -1.09 -8.83
CA ASP A 258 15.04 -0.16 -7.85
C ASP A 258 14.84 -0.78 -6.45
N PRO A 259 15.89 -1.05 -5.67
CA PRO A 259 15.76 -1.54 -4.31
C PRO A 259 14.86 -0.68 -3.42
N ALA A 260 14.77 0.63 -3.65
CA ALA A 260 13.87 1.54 -2.92
C ALA A 260 12.41 1.49 -3.42
N GLY A 261 12.18 0.98 -4.63
CA GLY A 261 10.88 0.83 -5.26
C GLY A 261 9.94 -0.10 -4.48
N LYS A 262 8.68 -0.17 -4.89
CA LYS A 262 7.73 -1.12 -4.28
C LYS A 262 8.16 -2.56 -4.61
N TRP A 263 8.12 -3.43 -3.61
CA TRP A 263 8.42 -4.85 -3.73
C TRP A 263 7.15 -5.68 -4.01
N THR A 264 6.04 -5.05 -4.36
CA THR A 264 4.80 -5.74 -4.76
C THR A 264 5.00 -6.67 -5.94
N SER A 265 5.95 -6.38 -6.85
CA SER A 265 6.32 -7.27 -7.94
C SER A 265 6.92 -8.60 -7.48
N SER A 266 7.43 -8.70 -6.25
CA SER A 266 7.88 -9.96 -5.65
C SER A 266 6.74 -10.97 -5.44
N LEU A 267 5.49 -10.51 -5.48
CA LEU A 267 4.30 -11.34 -5.33
C LEU A 267 3.86 -12.03 -6.63
N VAL A 268 4.54 -11.73 -7.75
CA VAL A 268 4.13 -12.09 -9.09
C VAL A 268 5.08 -13.12 -9.67
N ASP A 269 4.52 -14.07 -10.40
CA ASP A 269 5.31 -15.02 -11.19
C ASP A 269 6.22 -14.25 -12.19
N PRO A 270 7.54 -14.51 -12.22
CA PRO A 270 8.45 -13.94 -13.20
C PRO A 270 7.97 -14.09 -14.64
N ASP A 271 7.29 -15.19 -14.98
CA ASP A 271 6.76 -15.44 -16.33
C ASP A 271 5.68 -14.42 -16.74
N ALA A 272 5.07 -13.72 -15.76
CA ALA A 272 4.14 -12.62 -15.99
C ALA A 272 4.79 -11.24 -15.90
N VAL A 273 5.89 -11.08 -15.14
CA VAL A 273 6.59 -9.79 -14.94
C VAL A 273 7.58 -9.50 -16.07
N GLU A 274 8.29 -10.51 -16.56
CA GLU A 274 9.31 -10.32 -17.59
C GLU A 274 8.74 -9.71 -18.90
N PRO A 275 7.58 -10.17 -19.42
CA PRO A 275 6.98 -9.55 -20.60
C PRO A 275 6.59 -8.08 -20.36
N LEU A 276 6.07 -7.75 -19.18
CA LEU A 276 5.74 -6.38 -18.78
C LEU A 276 7.00 -5.49 -18.73
N HIS A 277 8.08 -5.97 -18.13
CA HIS A 277 9.35 -5.23 -18.09
C HIS A 277 9.94 -5.03 -19.48
N LYS A 278 9.89 -6.04 -20.35
CA LYS A 278 10.31 -5.94 -21.75
C LYS A 278 9.52 -4.85 -22.48
N LEU A 279 8.19 -4.88 -22.40
CA LEU A 279 7.32 -3.87 -23.02
C LEU A 279 7.60 -2.43 -22.56
N LEU A 280 7.94 -2.24 -21.27
CA LEU A 280 8.35 -0.94 -20.74
C LEU A 280 9.74 -0.52 -21.24
N LYS A 281 10.70 -1.46 -21.27
CA LYS A 281 12.08 -1.22 -21.71
C LYS A 281 12.14 -0.86 -23.20
N ASP A 282 11.34 -1.54 -24.01
CA ASP A 282 11.31 -1.37 -25.47
C ASP A 282 10.41 -0.19 -25.90
N GLY A 283 9.76 0.48 -24.94
CA GLY A 283 9.00 1.73 -25.16
C GLY A 283 7.59 1.52 -25.72
N HIS A 284 7.10 0.28 -25.79
CA HIS A 284 5.71 -0.02 -26.14
C HIS A 284 4.74 0.43 -25.07
N PHE A 285 5.17 0.36 -23.80
CA PHE A 285 4.47 0.92 -22.66
C PHE A 285 5.30 2.03 -22.02
N THR A 286 4.64 3.09 -21.59
CA THR A 286 5.24 4.22 -20.88
C THR A 286 4.44 4.53 -19.62
N ARG A 287 4.96 5.44 -18.80
CA ARG A 287 4.28 5.88 -17.57
C ARG A 287 3.14 6.83 -17.93
N LEU A 288 2.02 6.82 -17.21
CA LEU A 288 0.89 7.73 -17.47
C LEU A 288 1.32 9.21 -17.46
N GLU A 289 2.31 9.58 -16.65
CA GLU A 289 2.88 10.94 -16.62
C GLU A 289 3.46 11.40 -17.98
N THR A 290 3.80 10.46 -18.87
CA THR A 290 4.22 10.80 -20.25
C THR A 290 3.07 11.28 -21.14
N TRP A 291 1.84 10.88 -20.81
CA TRP A 291 0.63 11.38 -21.46
C TRP A 291 0.20 12.73 -20.90
N GLY A 292 0.32 12.93 -19.58
CA GLY A 292 -0.05 14.18 -18.90
C GLY A 292 -0.02 14.09 -17.38
N ASP A 293 -0.27 15.23 -16.73
CA ASP A 293 -0.20 15.36 -15.27
C ASP A 293 -1.44 14.77 -14.58
N THR A 294 -1.25 14.01 -13.51
CA THR A 294 -2.34 13.50 -12.67
C THR A 294 -2.50 14.34 -11.39
N THR A 295 -3.71 14.81 -11.09
CA THR A 295 -3.97 15.64 -9.90
C THR A 295 -5.23 15.22 -9.14
N LEU A 296 -5.28 15.60 -7.86
CA LEU A 296 -6.50 15.57 -7.07
C LEU A 296 -7.53 16.59 -7.59
N GLY A 297 -8.81 16.26 -7.47
CA GLY A 297 -9.92 17.17 -7.73
C GLY A 297 -10.21 18.15 -6.60
N ILE A 298 -11.32 18.87 -6.73
CA ILE A 298 -11.79 19.88 -5.77
C ILE A 298 -12.04 19.23 -4.40
N VAL A 299 -11.48 19.82 -3.34
CA VAL A 299 -11.74 19.43 -1.96
C VAL A 299 -12.74 20.40 -1.36
N THR A 300 -14.01 20.00 -1.26
CA THR A 300 -15.09 20.86 -0.76
C THR A 300 -15.08 20.98 0.77
N GLY A 301 -14.74 19.89 1.47
CA GLY A 301 -14.88 19.77 2.93
C GLY A 301 -16.27 19.33 3.38
N ASN A 302 -17.29 19.42 2.52
CA ASN A 302 -18.64 18.93 2.77
C ASN A 302 -19.38 18.75 1.43
N ASN A 303 -19.23 17.59 0.80
CA ASN A 303 -19.83 17.35 -0.52
C ASN A 303 -21.35 17.53 -0.50
N LYS A 304 -22.03 17.09 0.57
CA LYS A 304 -23.50 17.19 0.69
C LYS A 304 -24.03 18.62 0.58
N TYR A 305 -23.27 19.60 1.07
CA TYR A 305 -23.63 21.02 0.94
C TYR A 305 -23.22 21.60 -0.42
N PHE A 306 -21.99 21.34 -0.86
CA PHE A 306 -21.46 22.00 -2.05
C PHE A 306 -21.95 21.40 -3.37
N THR A 307 -22.44 20.17 -3.39
CA THR A 307 -22.87 19.49 -4.61
C THR A 307 -24.38 19.30 -4.63
N LEU A 308 -25.02 19.69 -5.72
CA LEU A 308 -26.47 19.76 -5.85
C LEU A 308 -26.92 18.94 -7.06
N SER A 309 -28.07 18.28 -6.93
CA SER A 309 -28.81 17.80 -8.10
C SER A 309 -29.46 18.99 -8.82
N PRO A 310 -29.79 18.87 -10.11
CA PRO A 310 -30.56 19.89 -10.81
C PRO A 310 -31.91 20.23 -10.14
N GLU A 311 -32.58 19.21 -9.59
CA GLU A 311 -33.81 19.39 -8.82
C GLU A 311 -33.59 20.23 -7.57
N ARG A 312 -32.58 19.90 -6.76
CA ARG A 312 -32.26 20.64 -5.54
C ARG A 312 -31.86 22.08 -5.83
N ALA A 313 -31.09 22.31 -6.88
CA ALA A 313 -30.73 23.67 -7.31
C ALA A 313 -31.96 24.49 -7.70
N LYS A 314 -32.95 23.86 -8.35
CA LYS A 314 -34.23 24.49 -8.71
C LYS A 314 -35.09 24.81 -7.47
N GLU A 315 -35.19 23.89 -6.51
CA GLU A 315 -35.90 24.13 -5.23
C GLU A 315 -35.31 25.32 -4.46
N LEU A 316 -33.98 25.45 -4.47
CA LEU A 316 -33.27 26.54 -3.83
C LEU A 316 -33.33 27.86 -4.61
N GLY A 317 -33.91 27.87 -5.83
CA GLY A 317 -33.97 29.06 -6.67
C GLY A 317 -32.61 29.52 -7.23
N LEU A 318 -31.60 28.65 -7.21
CA LEU A 318 -30.24 28.99 -7.62
C LEU A 318 -30.14 29.15 -9.14
N ARG A 319 -29.44 30.20 -9.58
CA ARG A 319 -29.29 30.53 -11.00
C ARG A 319 -28.12 29.78 -11.61
N SER A 320 -28.15 29.55 -12.92
CA SER A 320 -27.08 28.86 -13.65
C SER A 320 -25.69 29.50 -13.48
N LYS A 321 -25.62 30.83 -13.33
CA LYS A 321 -24.36 31.56 -13.06
C LYS A 321 -23.75 31.32 -11.68
N GLU A 322 -24.47 30.63 -10.79
CA GLU A 322 -24.06 30.30 -9.42
C GLU A 322 -23.76 28.80 -9.28
N LEU A 323 -23.73 28.09 -10.41
CA LEU A 323 -23.61 26.64 -10.49
C LEU A 323 -22.56 26.29 -11.56
N LEU A 324 -21.69 25.34 -11.25
CA LEU A 324 -20.72 24.80 -12.20
C LEU A 324 -21.05 23.34 -12.50
N ARG A 325 -20.85 22.90 -13.75
CA ARG A 325 -20.99 21.48 -14.11
C ARG A 325 -19.96 20.63 -13.35
N LEU A 326 -20.44 19.55 -12.76
CA LEU A 326 -19.66 18.69 -11.89
C LEU A 326 -19.93 17.22 -12.20
N SER A 327 -18.88 16.42 -12.34
CA SER A 327 -18.97 14.96 -12.26
C SER A 327 -19.42 14.59 -10.83
N PRO A 328 -20.53 13.86 -10.64
CA PRO A 328 -21.04 13.53 -9.32
C PRO A 328 -19.98 12.95 -8.37
N PRO A 329 -20.10 13.18 -7.05
CA PRO A 329 -19.22 12.56 -6.06
C PRO A 329 -19.17 11.03 -6.22
N GLY A 330 -17.98 10.46 -6.12
CA GLY A 330 -17.75 9.03 -6.34
C GLY A 330 -17.35 8.73 -7.78
N SER A 331 -17.32 7.44 -8.12
CA SER A 331 -16.76 6.98 -9.39
C SER A 331 -17.60 5.92 -10.10
N SER A 332 -18.77 5.51 -9.58
CA SER A 332 -19.56 4.41 -10.15
C SER A 332 -20.02 4.68 -11.59
N HIS A 333 -20.25 5.93 -11.95
CA HIS A 333 -20.61 6.35 -13.31
C HIS A 333 -19.43 6.37 -14.28
N LEU A 334 -18.19 6.26 -13.79
CA LEU A 334 -16.96 6.27 -14.60
C LEU A 334 -16.48 4.83 -14.86
N ARG A 335 -17.39 4.01 -15.38
CA ARG A 335 -17.09 2.62 -15.81
C ARG A 335 -17.16 2.42 -17.31
N GLY A 336 -17.65 3.41 -18.06
CA GLY A 336 -17.58 3.49 -19.51
C GLY A 336 -16.37 4.28 -20.03
N LEU A 337 -16.31 4.46 -21.34
CA LEU A 337 -15.18 5.12 -22.03
C LEU A 337 -15.25 6.66 -22.00
N SER A 338 -16.44 7.25 -21.93
CA SER A 338 -16.61 8.71 -21.85
C SER A 338 -17.73 9.14 -20.89
N LEU A 339 -17.57 10.31 -20.29
CA LEU A 339 -18.59 11.08 -19.61
C LEU A 339 -19.09 12.17 -20.56
N SER A 340 -20.09 11.83 -21.36
CA SER A 340 -20.71 12.78 -22.29
C SER A 340 -21.66 13.75 -21.60
N SER A 341 -22.01 14.85 -22.27
CA SER A 341 -23.00 15.80 -21.75
C SER A 341 -24.38 15.14 -21.55
N ASP A 342 -24.75 14.18 -22.40
CA ASP A 342 -26.01 13.44 -22.30
C ASP A 342 -26.02 12.50 -21.10
N MET A 343 -24.90 11.82 -20.84
CA MET A 343 -24.73 11.00 -19.65
C MET A 343 -24.81 11.86 -18.39
N LEU A 344 -24.14 13.01 -18.37
CA LEU A 344 -24.21 13.93 -17.23
C LEU A 344 -25.64 14.44 -17.00
N ALA A 345 -26.37 14.77 -18.06
CA ALA A 345 -27.77 15.18 -17.96
C ALA A 345 -28.68 14.04 -17.45
N LYS A 346 -28.42 12.79 -17.88
CA LYS A 346 -29.13 11.61 -17.39
C LYS A 346 -28.90 11.41 -15.88
N LEU A 347 -27.65 11.43 -15.43
CA LEU A 347 -27.30 11.34 -14.01
C LEU A 347 -28.01 12.42 -13.18
N GLY A 348 -28.06 13.65 -13.70
CA GLY A 348 -28.78 14.75 -13.04
C GLY A 348 -30.28 14.50 -12.91
N ARG A 349 -30.93 13.91 -13.93
CA ARG A 349 -32.35 13.50 -13.87
C ARG A 349 -32.59 12.35 -12.90
N GLU A 350 -31.58 11.51 -12.67
CA GLU A 350 -31.59 10.42 -11.68
C GLU A 350 -31.25 10.92 -10.26
N GLY A 351 -31.23 12.23 -10.04
CA GLY A 351 -31.03 12.85 -8.73
C GLY A 351 -29.55 12.96 -8.29
N GLN A 352 -28.59 12.60 -9.14
CA GLN A 352 -27.17 12.72 -8.82
C GLN A 352 -26.74 14.19 -8.76
N ALA A 353 -25.74 14.47 -7.92
CA ALA A 353 -25.24 15.82 -7.69
C ALA A 353 -24.28 16.29 -8.81
N THR A 354 -24.84 16.66 -9.95
CA THR A 354 -24.10 17.07 -11.16
C THR A 354 -23.74 18.56 -11.21
N LEU A 355 -24.03 19.30 -10.14
CA LEU A 355 -23.77 20.74 -10.04
C LEU A 355 -22.96 21.05 -8.79
N LEU A 356 -22.01 21.98 -8.90
CA LEU A 356 -21.26 22.54 -7.78
C LEU A 356 -21.80 23.93 -7.48
N PHE A 357 -22.21 24.18 -6.24
CA PHE A 357 -22.56 25.50 -5.74
C PHE A 357 -21.33 26.39 -5.73
N TYR A 358 -21.36 27.46 -6.54
CA TYR A 358 -20.28 28.42 -6.67
C TYR A 358 -20.89 29.81 -6.93
N PRO A 359 -21.36 30.50 -5.87
CA PRO A 359 -22.15 31.71 -6.01
C PRO A 359 -21.36 32.87 -6.62
N SER A 360 -22.08 33.78 -7.29
CA SER A 360 -21.51 35.03 -7.80
C SER A 360 -21.01 35.92 -6.66
N ASN A 361 -20.20 36.94 -6.99
CA ASN A 361 -19.83 37.98 -6.05
C ASN A 361 -20.31 39.35 -6.58
N PRO A 362 -21.31 39.99 -5.96
CA PRO A 362 -22.08 39.52 -4.80
C PRO A 362 -23.03 38.34 -5.14
N PRO A 363 -23.43 37.52 -4.15
CA PRO A 363 -24.37 36.42 -4.36
C PRO A 363 -25.79 36.92 -4.66
N SER A 364 -26.62 36.09 -5.30
CA SER A 364 -28.06 36.34 -5.39
C SER A 364 -28.74 36.26 -4.01
N ALA A 365 -29.98 36.73 -3.90
CA ALA A 365 -30.75 36.61 -2.65
C ALA A 365 -30.93 35.13 -2.25
N GLU A 366 -31.17 34.27 -3.24
CA GLU A 366 -31.33 32.83 -3.05
C GLU A 366 -30.02 32.16 -2.61
N ALA A 367 -28.89 32.52 -3.24
CA ALA A 367 -27.57 32.03 -2.84
C ALA A 367 -27.16 32.55 -1.45
N ALA A 368 -27.47 33.80 -1.12
CA ALA A 368 -27.21 34.36 0.20
C ALA A 368 -28.02 33.63 1.29
N ALA A 369 -29.29 33.30 1.01
CA ALA A 369 -30.10 32.48 1.91
C ALA A 369 -29.49 31.08 2.10
N TYR A 370 -28.97 30.46 1.03
CA TYR A 370 -28.31 29.17 1.13
C TYR A 370 -26.98 29.22 1.91
N ILE A 371 -26.22 30.33 1.80
CA ILE A 371 -25.03 30.58 2.63
C ILE A 371 -25.42 30.74 4.10
N ALA A 372 -26.48 31.47 4.41
CA ALA A 372 -26.99 31.62 5.77
C ALA A 372 -27.42 30.27 6.38
N ASP A 373 -28.04 29.39 5.58
CA ASP A 373 -28.36 28.02 5.99
C ASP A 373 -27.11 27.19 6.31
N GLY A 374 -26.03 27.39 5.53
CA GLY A 374 -24.74 26.77 5.79
C GLY A 374 -24.13 27.14 7.15
N HIS A 375 -24.26 28.41 7.57
CA HIS A 375 -23.89 28.84 8.92
C HIS A 375 -24.80 28.21 9.99
N ARG A 376 -26.12 28.23 9.77
CA ARG A 376 -27.12 27.67 10.70
C ARG A 376 -26.90 26.19 10.96
N THR A 377 -26.41 25.45 9.96
CA THR A 377 -26.16 24.00 10.02
C THR A 377 -24.70 23.64 10.32
N GLY A 378 -23.83 24.65 10.57
CA GLY A 378 -22.44 24.45 10.97
C GLY A 378 -21.49 23.99 9.85
N VAL A 379 -21.87 24.12 8.58
CA VAL A 379 -21.01 23.74 7.43
C VAL A 379 -19.73 24.57 7.40
N ASP A 380 -19.81 25.84 7.79
CA ASP A 380 -18.70 26.77 7.90
C ASP A 380 -17.64 26.34 8.93
N THR A 381 -18.04 25.58 9.95
CA THR A 381 -17.15 25.10 11.01
C THR A 381 -16.29 23.90 10.61
N ALA A 382 -16.66 23.19 9.54
CA ALA A 382 -15.90 22.06 9.02
C ALA A 382 -14.46 22.48 8.70
N TYR A 383 -13.47 21.62 9.00
CA TYR A 383 -12.05 21.98 8.95
C TYR A 383 -11.63 22.74 7.67
N LYS A 384 -12.02 22.24 6.48
CA LYS A 384 -11.68 22.88 5.20
C LYS A 384 -12.44 24.18 4.95
N CYS A 385 -13.64 24.34 5.50
CA CYS A 385 -14.42 25.58 5.39
C CYS A 385 -13.83 26.66 6.30
N ARG A 386 -13.50 26.30 7.55
CA ARG A 386 -12.96 27.21 8.58
C ARG A 386 -11.62 27.83 8.19
N VAL A 387 -10.77 27.11 7.47
CA VAL A 387 -9.44 27.59 7.06
C VAL A 387 -9.45 28.45 5.78
N ARG A 388 -10.61 28.63 5.12
CA ARG A 388 -10.74 29.49 3.93
C ARG A 388 -11.09 30.92 4.33
N LYS A 389 -10.59 31.90 3.57
CA LYS A 389 -10.96 33.32 3.71
C LYS A 389 -12.47 33.54 3.53
N THR A 390 -13.05 32.90 2.51
CA THR A 390 -14.49 32.88 2.26
C THR A 390 -14.93 31.42 2.28
N TRP A 391 -15.58 30.99 3.36
CA TRP A 391 -15.78 29.57 3.67
C TRP A 391 -16.52 28.78 2.56
N TYR A 392 -17.46 29.44 1.88
CA TYR A 392 -18.28 28.89 0.80
C TYR A 392 -17.63 28.97 -0.60
N GLN A 393 -16.49 29.65 -0.76
CA GLN A 393 -15.76 29.68 -2.04
C GLN A 393 -14.73 28.54 -2.07
N VAL A 394 -15.11 27.42 -2.69
CA VAL A 394 -14.23 26.26 -2.85
C VAL A 394 -13.10 26.58 -3.85
N PRO A 395 -11.82 26.27 -3.56
CA PRO A 395 -10.75 26.35 -4.54
C PRO A 395 -11.05 25.41 -5.72
N LEU A 396 -11.04 25.96 -6.93
CA LEU A 396 -11.39 25.23 -8.14
C LEU A 396 -10.14 24.63 -8.80
N VAL A 397 -10.29 23.44 -9.40
CA VAL A 397 -9.36 22.90 -10.41
C VAL A 397 -10.05 22.90 -11.77
N PRO A 398 -9.31 23.10 -12.88
CA PRO A 398 -9.88 23.06 -14.23
C PRO A 398 -10.59 21.71 -14.51
N ALA A 399 -11.46 21.68 -15.51
CA ALA A 399 -11.99 20.40 -15.99
C ALA A 399 -10.83 19.62 -16.64
N ALA A 400 -10.59 18.40 -16.16
CA ALA A 400 -9.55 17.53 -16.70
C ALA A 400 -9.97 16.94 -18.05
N ASP A 401 -9.01 16.52 -18.86
CA ASP A 401 -9.26 15.84 -20.14
C ASP A 401 -9.81 14.44 -19.92
N LEU A 402 -9.21 13.70 -18.98
CA LEU A 402 -9.67 12.39 -18.54
C LEU A 402 -9.95 12.41 -17.03
N LEU A 403 -10.92 11.61 -16.60
CA LEU A 403 -11.20 11.31 -15.20
C LEU A 403 -10.67 9.92 -14.87
N LEU A 404 -9.92 9.80 -13.78
CA LEU A 404 -9.33 8.56 -13.28
C LEU A 404 -9.99 8.13 -11.98
N THR A 405 -10.43 6.88 -11.92
CA THR A 405 -11.06 6.31 -10.73
C THR A 405 -10.01 5.90 -9.70
N CYS A 406 -10.10 6.45 -8.49
CA CYS A 406 -9.06 6.27 -7.48
C CYS A 406 -9.28 5.07 -6.54
N MET A 407 -10.53 4.64 -6.32
CA MET A 407 -10.92 3.50 -5.48
C MET A 407 -11.67 2.47 -6.34
N ASN A 408 -11.12 1.27 -6.49
CA ASN A 408 -11.57 0.31 -7.50
C ASN A 408 -11.76 -1.09 -6.89
N ALA A 409 -12.94 -1.66 -7.06
CA ALA A 409 -13.19 -3.07 -6.70
C ALA A 409 -12.56 -4.02 -7.73
N ASP A 410 -12.52 -3.62 -9.00
CA ASP A 410 -12.01 -4.40 -10.12
C ASP A 410 -10.65 -3.86 -10.63
N THR A 411 -10.60 -2.71 -11.29
CA THR A 411 -9.37 -2.07 -11.79
C THR A 411 -9.63 -0.58 -12.02
N PRO A 412 -8.62 0.31 -11.96
CA PRO A 412 -8.76 1.71 -12.34
C PRO A 412 -9.33 1.88 -13.76
N ARG A 413 -10.05 2.97 -13.98
CA ARG A 413 -10.59 3.39 -15.27
C ARG A 413 -10.12 4.81 -15.60
N LEU A 414 -9.75 5.00 -16.86
CA LEU A 414 -9.71 6.31 -17.48
C LEU A 414 -11.01 6.50 -18.28
N THR A 415 -11.64 7.66 -18.12
CA THR A 415 -12.87 8.04 -18.83
C THR A 415 -12.68 9.43 -19.43
N ALA A 416 -12.93 9.60 -20.72
CA ALA A 416 -12.86 10.91 -21.38
C ALA A 416 -13.91 11.88 -20.81
N ASN A 417 -13.53 13.10 -20.46
CA ASN A 417 -14.42 14.11 -19.89
C ASN A 417 -15.00 15.02 -20.99
N GLU A 418 -15.76 14.43 -21.91
CA GLU A 418 -16.39 15.16 -23.03
C GLU A 418 -17.37 16.25 -22.54
N ALA A 419 -18.00 16.05 -21.38
CA ALA A 419 -18.87 17.03 -20.74
C ALA A 419 -18.13 18.28 -20.21
N LYS A 420 -16.78 18.25 -20.17
CA LYS A 420 -15.93 19.27 -19.54
C LYS A 420 -16.41 19.59 -18.12
N ALA A 421 -16.81 18.56 -17.39
CA ALA A 421 -17.28 18.68 -16.02
C ALA A 421 -16.09 18.83 -15.07
N ARG A 422 -16.23 19.66 -14.04
CA ARG A 422 -15.26 19.67 -12.93
C ARG A 422 -15.39 18.39 -12.12
N HIS A 423 -14.40 18.06 -11.31
CA HIS A 423 -14.41 16.84 -10.50
C HIS A 423 -13.93 17.12 -9.08
N LEU A 424 -14.39 16.29 -8.15
CA LEU A 424 -13.98 16.34 -6.75
C LEU A 424 -12.81 15.38 -6.51
N ASN A 425 -12.20 15.48 -5.33
CA ASN A 425 -11.13 14.57 -4.89
C ASN A 425 -11.55 13.10 -4.70
N SER A 426 -12.83 12.76 -4.91
CA SER A 426 -13.33 11.38 -5.02
C SER A 426 -12.88 10.68 -6.31
N VAL A 427 -12.34 11.42 -7.26
CA VAL A 427 -11.65 10.92 -8.46
C VAL A 427 -10.42 11.79 -8.72
N HIS A 428 -9.58 11.37 -9.66
CA HIS A 428 -8.42 12.13 -10.10
C HIS A 428 -8.66 12.69 -11.50
N GLY A 429 -8.01 13.81 -11.80
CA GLY A 429 -7.98 14.39 -13.14
C GLY A 429 -6.65 14.08 -13.81
N VAL A 430 -6.68 13.74 -15.10
CA VAL A 430 -5.50 13.65 -15.95
C VAL A 430 -5.58 14.76 -16.99
N TYR A 431 -4.56 15.62 -17.02
CA TYR A 431 -4.44 16.76 -17.92
C TYR A 431 -3.40 16.43 -18.97
N LEU A 432 -3.87 16.11 -20.18
CA LEU A 432 -3.02 15.61 -21.24
C LEU A 432 -2.11 16.72 -21.78
N ASN A 433 -0.89 16.35 -22.13
CA ASN A 433 0.01 17.23 -22.87
C ASN A 433 -0.68 17.68 -24.17
N ALA A 434 -0.52 18.95 -24.54
CA ALA A 434 -1.22 19.54 -25.68
C ALA A 434 -1.03 18.74 -26.99
N THR A 435 0.14 18.14 -27.19
CA THR A 435 0.47 17.31 -28.36
C THR A 435 -0.18 15.91 -28.34
N HIS A 436 -0.66 15.46 -27.18
CA HIS A 436 -1.27 14.14 -26.98
C HIS A 436 -2.79 14.22 -26.80
N GLN A 437 -3.34 15.41 -26.57
CA GLN A 437 -4.72 15.62 -26.12
C GLN A 437 -5.76 14.97 -27.05
N GLU A 438 -5.66 15.18 -28.36
CA GLU A 438 -6.64 14.66 -29.33
C GLU A 438 -6.72 13.13 -29.30
N LEU A 439 -5.58 12.45 -29.51
CA LEU A 439 -5.51 10.99 -29.53
C LEU A 439 -5.77 10.39 -28.15
N GLY A 440 -5.28 11.04 -27.08
CA GLY A 440 -5.44 10.60 -25.71
C GLY A 440 -6.89 10.65 -25.24
N CYS A 441 -7.60 11.76 -25.50
CA CYS A 441 -9.04 11.86 -25.24
C CYS A 441 -9.83 10.80 -26.01
N GLU A 442 -9.46 10.54 -27.27
CA GLU A 442 -10.20 9.61 -28.12
C GLU A 442 -10.02 8.13 -27.72
N LEU A 443 -8.78 7.72 -27.48
CA LEU A 443 -8.37 6.31 -27.48
C LEU A 443 -7.68 5.83 -26.20
N LEU A 444 -7.09 6.70 -25.36
CA LEU A 444 -6.43 6.23 -24.14
C LEU A 444 -7.38 5.56 -23.13
N PRO A 445 -8.63 6.06 -22.91
CA PRO A 445 -9.64 5.35 -22.12
C PRO A 445 -9.85 3.90 -22.57
N LEU A 446 -9.89 3.68 -23.89
CA LEU A 446 -10.05 2.35 -24.48
C LEU A 446 -8.76 1.52 -24.40
N ALA A 447 -7.65 2.09 -24.83
CA ALA A 447 -6.36 1.40 -24.89
C ALA A 447 -5.86 0.99 -23.50
N SER A 448 -6.20 1.74 -22.44
CA SER A 448 -5.85 1.40 -21.06
C SER A 448 -6.57 0.17 -20.51
N LEU A 449 -7.62 -0.32 -21.19
CA LEU A 449 -8.35 -1.56 -20.82
C LEU A 449 -7.66 -2.79 -21.41
N ASN A 450 -6.38 -2.97 -21.11
CA ASN A 450 -5.60 -4.13 -21.56
C ASN A 450 -4.99 -4.88 -20.37
N SER A 451 -4.62 -6.14 -20.59
CA SER A 451 -4.11 -7.03 -19.54
C SER A 451 -2.82 -6.51 -18.88
N VAL A 452 -1.92 -5.89 -19.65
CA VAL A 452 -0.63 -5.36 -19.18
C VAL A 452 -0.84 -4.18 -18.22
N THR A 453 -1.65 -3.19 -18.64
CA THR A 453 -2.01 -2.01 -17.84
C THR A 453 -2.76 -2.41 -16.57
N MET A 454 -3.66 -3.40 -16.65
CA MET A 454 -4.40 -3.89 -15.48
C MET A 454 -3.52 -4.63 -14.46
N LEU A 455 -2.59 -5.47 -14.91
CA LEU A 455 -1.62 -6.10 -14.00
C LEU A 455 -0.74 -5.05 -13.32
N HIS A 456 -0.22 -4.09 -14.10
CA HIS A 456 0.64 -3.04 -13.56
C HIS A 456 -0.12 -2.14 -12.56
N ALA A 457 -1.43 -1.97 -12.71
CA ALA A 457 -2.26 -1.27 -11.72
C ALA A 457 -2.24 -1.95 -10.35
N GLU A 458 -2.33 -3.28 -10.30
CA GLU A 458 -2.23 -4.06 -9.05
C GLU A 458 -0.84 -3.94 -8.42
N MET A 459 0.20 -3.86 -9.26
CA MET A 459 1.59 -3.73 -8.79
C MET A 459 1.87 -2.36 -8.18
N VAL A 460 1.35 -1.26 -8.76
CA VAL A 460 1.63 0.10 -8.27
C VAL A 460 0.60 0.64 -7.30
N GLY A 461 -0.63 0.13 -7.32
CA GLY A 461 -1.68 0.56 -6.40
C GLY A 461 -1.48 0.04 -4.98
N ARG A 462 -2.40 0.42 -4.09
CA ARG A 462 -2.47 -0.03 -2.71
C ARG A 462 -3.74 -0.84 -2.51
N ALA A 463 -3.62 -2.04 -1.96
CA ALA A 463 -4.76 -2.80 -1.48
C ALA A 463 -5.25 -2.22 -0.15
N TYR A 464 -6.56 -2.03 -0.03
CA TYR A 464 -7.27 -1.66 1.19
C TYR A 464 -8.27 -2.78 1.56
N GLY A 465 -8.73 -2.77 2.81
CA GLY A 465 -9.80 -3.66 3.28
C GLY A 465 -11.05 -3.62 2.38
N GLY A 466 -11.81 -4.72 2.39
CA GLY A 466 -12.91 -4.94 1.44
C GLY A 466 -12.45 -5.25 0.00
N GLY A 467 -11.15 -5.52 -0.19
CA GLY A 467 -10.58 -5.85 -1.48
C GLY A 467 -10.53 -4.68 -2.45
N ILE A 468 -10.38 -3.44 -1.97
CA ILE A 468 -10.31 -2.25 -2.84
C ILE A 468 -8.88 -1.98 -3.27
N LEU A 469 -8.65 -1.79 -4.58
CA LEU A 469 -7.41 -1.25 -5.11
C LEU A 469 -7.51 0.27 -5.23
N LYS A 470 -6.65 0.96 -4.47
CA LYS A 470 -6.52 2.41 -4.54
C LYS A 470 -5.31 2.80 -5.38
N ILE A 471 -5.47 3.81 -6.24
CA ILE A 471 -4.37 4.48 -6.93
C ILE A 471 -4.43 5.95 -6.59
N GLU A 472 -3.40 6.43 -5.88
CA GLU A 472 -3.15 7.87 -5.64
C GLU A 472 -2.41 8.51 -6.83
N PRO A 473 -2.37 9.86 -6.97
CA PRO A 473 -1.75 10.51 -8.12
C PRO A 473 -0.30 10.07 -8.38
N LYS A 474 0.53 9.94 -7.35
CA LYS A 474 1.92 9.49 -7.50
C LYS A 474 2.06 8.03 -7.97
N GLU A 475 1.04 7.22 -7.75
CA GLU A 475 0.99 5.83 -8.25
C GLU A 475 0.43 5.80 -9.67
N ALA A 476 -0.52 6.68 -9.96
CA ALA A 476 -1.02 6.90 -11.31
C ALA A 476 0.11 7.39 -12.23
N ASP A 477 0.95 8.31 -11.78
CA ASP A 477 2.09 8.87 -12.54
C ASP A 477 2.94 7.76 -13.15
N VAL A 478 3.20 6.68 -12.39
CA VAL A 478 4.05 5.56 -12.79
C VAL A 478 3.29 4.40 -13.42
N TRP A 479 1.95 4.46 -13.47
CA TRP A 479 1.10 3.40 -13.99
C TRP A 479 1.35 3.19 -15.48
N ALA A 480 1.67 1.95 -15.87
CA ALA A 480 2.00 1.61 -17.25
C ALA A 480 0.80 1.76 -18.19
N MET A 481 0.99 2.58 -19.21
CA MET A 481 0.06 2.87 -20.29
C MET A 481 0.68 2.44 -21.63
N PRO A 482 -0.14 2.03 -22.62
CA PRO A 482 0.32 1.93 -23.99
C PRO A 482 0.91 3.27 -24.43
N SER A 483 2.09 3.24 -25.05
CA SER A 483 2.78 4.46 -25.47
C SER A 483 1.99 5.20 -26.55
N LEU A 484 2.22 6.51 -26.70
CA LEU A 484 1.60 7.30 -27.76
C LEU A 484 1.85 6.68 -29.15
N ALA A 485 3.08 6.19 -29.38
CA ALA A 485 3.47 5.56 -30.63
C ALA A 485 2.64 4.30 -30.89
N LEU A 486 2.49 3.44 -29.87
CA LEU A 486 1.70 2.22 -29.98
C LEU A 486 0.20 2.53 -30.22
N VAL A 487 -0.39 3.43 -29.44
CA VAL A 487 -1.81 3.82 -29.61
C VAL A 487 -2.04 4.41 -31.00
N ARG A 488 -1.10 5.22 -31.50
CA ARG A 488 -1.17 5.78 -32.86
C ARG A 488 -1.09 4.70 -33.93
N ALA A 489 -0.17 3.76 -33.80
CA ALA A 489 0.00 2.66 -34.74
C ALA A 489 -1.24 1.74 -34.78
N ARG A 490 -1.89 1.51 -33.62
CA ARG A 490 -3.07 0.65 -33.47
C ARG A 490 -4.40 1.42 -33.53
N ALA A 491 -4.40 2.71 -33.86
CA ALA A 491 -5.60 3.56 -33.80
C ALA A 491 -6.77 3.02 -34.63
N GLY A 492 -6.51 2.48 -35.83
CA GLY A 492 -7.55 1.88 -36.67
C GLY A 492 -8.21 0.65 -36.02
N ALA A 493 -7.40 -0.26 -35.48
CA ALA A 493 -7.89 -1.46 -34.79
C ALA A 493 -8.66 -1.10 -33.50
N LEU A 494 -8.14 -0.15 -32.72
CA LEU A 494 -8.82 0.36 -31.52
C LEU A 494 -10.17 0.99 -31.85
N ARG A 495 -10.26 1.82 -32.90
CA ARG A 495 -11.54 2.41 -33.33
C ARG A 495 -12.55 1.34 -33.74
N ALA A 496 -12.12 0.27 -34.41
CA ALA A 496 -13.00 -0.82 -34.82
C ALA A 496 -13.65 -1.56 -33.63
N VAL A 497 -12.95 -1.68 -32.50
CA VAL A 497 -13.46 -2.37 -31.30
C VAL A 497 -14.12 -1.43 -30.28
N LYS A 498 -14.07 -0.11 -30.47
CA LYS A 498 -14.57 0.89 -29.50
C LYS A 498 -16.04 0.69 -29.10
N GLN A 499 -16.92 0.50 -30.08
CA GLN A 499 -18.36 0.30 -29.82
C GLN A 499 -18.66 -1.08 -29.19
N PRO A 500 -18.12 -2.21 -29.70
CA PRO A 500 -18.22 -3.51 -29.02
C PRO A 500 -17.76 -3.46 -27.56
N VAL A 501 -16.63 -2.82 -27.28
CA VAL A 501 -16.10 -2.66 -25.91
C VAL A 501 -17.04 -1.82 -25.05
N ALA A 502 -17.56 -0.70 -25.56
CA ALA A 502 -18.53 0.12 -24.83
C ALA A 502 -19.78 -0.68 -24.42
N ASN A 503 -20.29 -1.55 -25.30
CA ASN A 503 -21.43 -2.41 -25.00
C ASN A 503 -21.11 -3.43 -23.90
N LEU A 504 -19.96 -4.12 -23.99
CA LEU A 504 -19.52 -5.07 -22.96
C LEU A 504 -19.36 -4.40 -21.58
N LEU A 505 -18.82 -3.19 -21.55
CA LEU A 505 -18.70 -2.43 -20.29
C LEU A 505 -20.06 -2.07 -19.70
N ALA A 506 -21.05 -1.72 -20.53
CA ALA A 506 -22.42 -1.45 -20.10
C ALA A 506 -23.09 -2.69 -19.48
N ASP A 507 -22.76 -3.88 -19.98
CA ASP A 507 -23.24 -5.17 -19.47
C ASP A 507 -22.42 -5.70 -18.27
N GLY A 508 -21.43 -4.94 -17.79
CA GLY A 508 -20.54 -5.37 -16.69
C GLY A 508 -19.51 -6.43 -17.08
N ARG A 509 -19.32 -6.71 -18.37
CA ARG A 509 -18.43 -7.72 -18.93
C ARG A 509 -17.02 -7.19 -19.16
N LEU A 510 -16.37 -6.73 -18.09
CA LEU A 510 -15.04 -6.11 -18.17
C LEU A 510 -13.99 -7.00 -18.84
N LEU A 511 -13.88 -8.27 -18.44
CA LEU A 511 -12.79 -9.13 -18.92
C LEU A 511 -12.93 -9.43 -20.42
N ASP A 512 -14.15 -9.55 -20.92
CA ASP A 512 -14.42 -9.70 -22.35
C ASP A 512 -14.04 -8.42 -23.12
N ALA A 513 -14.34 -7.24 -22.54
CA ALA A 513 -13.91 -5.96 -23.12
C ALA A 513 -12.38 -5.86 -23.20
N VAL A 514 -11.68 -6.31 -22.15
CA VAL A 514 -10.21 -6.31 -22.09
C VAL A 514 -9.62 -7.25 -23.13
N GLU A 515 -10.23 -8.42 -23.35
CA GLU A 515 -9.78 -9.35 -24.37
C GLU A 515 -9.88 -8.78 -25.79
N LEU A 516 -10.96 -8.04 -26.11
CA LEU A 516 -11.06 -7.34 -27.39
C LEU A 516 -9.98 -6.26 -27.55
N VAL A 517 -9.66 -5.53 -26.49
CA VAL A 517 -8.61 -4.51 -26.52
C VAL A 517 -7.23 -5.16 -26.63
N ASP A 518 -6.96 -6.25 -25.93
CA ASP A 518 -5.72 -7.01 -26.05
C ASP A 518 -5.51 -7.45 -27.51
N GLN A 519 -6.53 -7.98 -28.18
CA GLN A 519 -6.45 -8.36 -29.59
C GLN A 519 -6.20 -7.16 -30.52
N ALA A 520 -6.84 -6.01 -30.25
CA ALA A 520 -6.66 -4.81 -31.06
C ALA A 520 -5.31 -4.10 -30.83
N LEU A 521 -4.77 -4.21 -29.62
CA LEU A 521 -3.61 -3.45 -29.17
C LEU A 521 -2.33 -4.28 -29.17
N LEU A 522 -2.35 -5.47 -28.55
CA LEU A 522 -1.16 -6.26 -28.19
C LEU A 522 -0.73 -7.29 -29.25
N THR A 523 -1.58 -7.58 -30.23
CA THR A 523 -1.26 -8.50 -31.32
C THR A 523 -0.03 -7.99 -32.10
N ASP A 524 0.91 -8.88 -32.43
CA ASP A 524 2.16 -8.61 -33.15
C ASP A 524 3.10 -7.58 -32.50
N ILE A 525 3.03 -7.36 -31.18
CA ILE A 525 4.04 -6.57 -30.45
C ILE A 525 5.15 -7.48 -29.94
N ASP A 526 6.39 -7.29 -30.42
CA ASP A 526 7.64 -7.87 -29.88
C ASP A 526 7.58 -9.36 -29.48
N ASP A 527 6.90 -10.17 -30.28
CA ASP A 527 6.66 -11.59 -30.07
C ASP A 527 5.94 -11.93 -28.75
N LEU A 528 5.12 -11.00 -28.23
CA LEU A 528 4.29 -11.24 -27.06
C LEU A 528 3.29 -12.37 -27.37
N SER A 529 3.56 -13.55 -26.83
CA SER A 529 2.79 -14.75 -27.14
C SER A 529 1.45 -14.76 -26.39
N ALA A 530 0.48 -15.51 -26.93
CA ALA A 530 -0.79 -15.75 -26.24
C ALA A 530 -0.58 -16.37 -24.84
N GLN A 531 0.47 -17.19 -24.67
CA GLN A 531 0.82 -17.78 -23.39
C GLN A 531 1.31 -16.72 -22.38
N GLN A 532 2.14 -15.76 -22.81
CA GLN A 532 2.58 -14.65 -21.95
C GLN A 532 1.40 -13.77 -21.52
N ILE A 533 0.46 -13.48 -22.43
CA ILE A 533 -0.77 -12.76 -22.10
C ILE A 533 -1.60 -13.54 -21.07
N ALA A 534 -1.71 -14.87 -21.21
CA ALA A 534 -2.40 -15.72 -20.25
C ALA A 534 -1.74 -15.67 -18.85
N HIS A 535 -0.41 -15.70 -18.77
CA HIS A 535 0.31 -15.55 -17.51
C HIS A 535 0.06 -14.18 -16.86
N ILE A 536 0.05 -13.09 -17.64
CA ILE A 536 -0.29 -11.74 -17.15
C ILE A 536 -1.72 -11.71 -16.58
N ARG A 537 -2.69 -12.30 -17.28
CA ARG A 537 -4.09 -12.39 -16.83
C ARG A 537 -4.21 -13.18 -15.53
N GLN A 538 -3.51 -14.31 -15.43
CA GLN A 538 -3.47 -15.14 -14.22
C GLN A 538 -2.87 -14.38 -13.03
N ALA A 539 -1.70 -13.76 -13.22
CA ALA A 539 -1.05 -12.94 -12.20
C ALA A 539 -1.97 -11.83 -11.65
N ARG A 540 -2.70 -11.16 -12.55
CA ARG A 540 -3.67 -10.13 -12.16
C ARG A 540 -4.85 -10.71 -11.37
N ALA A 541 -5.35 -11.88 -11.78
CA ALA A 541 -6.40 -12.60 -11.03
C ALA A 541 -5.92 -13.03 -9.64
N GLU A 542 -4.65 -13.42 -9.48
CA GLU A 542 -4.06 -13.75 -8.19
C GLU A 542 -3.96 -12.53 -7.27
N PHE A 543 -3.54 -11.36 -7.77
CA PHE A 543 -3.55 -10.12 -6.99
C PHE A 543 -4.96 -9.75 -6.52
N MET A 544 -5.93 -9.77 -7.43
CA MET A 544 -7.35 -9.56 -7.14
C MET A 544 -7.79 -10.50 -6.00
N ARG A 545 -7.53 -11.80 -6.13
CA ARG A 545 -7.88 -12.81 -5.13
C ARG A 545 -7.22 -12.51 -3.78
N ARG A 546 -5.93 -12.17 -3.76
CA ARG A 546 -5.18 -11.83 -2.53
C ARG A 546 -5.84 -10.64 -1.82
N ARG A 547 -6.18 -9.56 -2.53
CA ARG A 547 -6.85 -8.41 -1.89
C ARG A 547 -8.30 -8.68 -1.49
N THR A 548 -9.04 -9.49 -2.25
CA THR A 548 -10.42 -9.86 -1.89
C THR A 548 -10.47 -10.76 -0.65
N LEU A 549 -9.59 -11.76 -0.55
CA LEU A 549 -9.50 -12.62 0.65
C LEU A 549 -9.17 -11.81 1.90
N ARG A 550 -8.24 -10.85 1.79
CA ARG A 550 -7.95 -9.89 2.87
C ARG A 550 -9.14 -9.02 3.28
N GLY A 551 -10.09 -8.79 2.37
CA GLY A 551 -11.30 -8.03 2.64
C GLY A 551 -12.37 -8.80 3.40
N ALA A 552 -12.42 -10.13 3.25
CA ALA A 552 -13.42 -10.98 3.88
C ALA A 552 -13.11 -11.32 5.35
N SER A 553 -11.83 -11.26 5.74
CA SER A 553 -11.36 -11.57 7.11
C SER A 553 -11.60 -10.45 8.13
N GLY A 554 -12.11 -9.29 7.70
CA GLY A 554 -12.35 -8.11 8.55
C GLY A 554 -13.79 -7.98 9.08
N HIS A 555 -14.54 -9.08 9.19
CA HIS A 555 -15.91 -9.12 9.71
C HIS A 555 -16.02 -9.90 11.02
#